data_AF-A0A016W7T3-F1
#
_entry.id   AF-A0A016W7T3-F1
#
_cell.length_a   1.000
_cell.length_b   1.000
_cell.length_c   1.000
_cell.angle_alpha   90.00
_cell.angle_beta   90.00
_cell.angle_gamma   90.00
#
_symmetry.space_group_name_H-M   'P 1'
#
loop_
_entity.id
_entity.type
_entity.pdbx_description
1 polymer ?
#
loop_
_entity_poly.entity_id
_entity_poly.type
_entity_poly.pdbx_seq_one_letter_code
_entity_poly.pdbx_strand_id
1 'polypeptide(L)'
;MAATKAAHDDNISKQLHAKDGGEHLIYRLARSRQQQSEDVEEFQEVNDEHGQLIIVRRKATKRWCDYFEKISTEEFSHSPIPHLSLTYGPIQPITMDETVAALKA
;
A
#
# COMPACT_ATOMS: atom_id res chain seq x y z
N MET A 1 -7.13 16.28 16.76
CA MET A 1 -7.24 15.00 16.01
C MET A 1 -5.94 14.19 16.01
N ALA A 2 -4.78 14.77 15.66
CA ALA A 2 -3.50 14.04 15.64
C ALA A 2 -3.09 13.43 17.00
N ALA A 3 -3.20 14.20 18.09
CA ALA A 3 -2.87 13.72 19.44
C ALA A 3 -3.80 12.58 19.91
N THR A 4 -5.08 12.62 19.53
CA THR A 4 -6.07 11.58 19.85
C THR A 4 -5.76 10.27 19.14
N LYS A 5 -5.33 10.33 17.87
CA LYS A 5 -4.93 9.17 17.09
C LYS A 5 -3.65 8.52 17.65
N ALA A 6 -2.65 9.32 17.98
CA ALA A 6 -1.41 8.82 18.58
C ALA A 6 -1.65 8.11 19.94
N ALA A 7 -2.53 8.67 20.78
CA ALA A 7 -2.90 8.05 22.05
C ALA A 7 -3.67 6.72 21.86
N HIS A 8 -4.51 6.65 20.83
CA HIS A 8 -5.20 5.41 20.46
C HIS A 8 -4.21 4.33 20.00
N ASP A 9 -3.27 4.67 19.12
CA ASP A 9 -2.31 3.71 18.56
C ASP A 9 -1.33 3.18 19.61
N ASP A 10 -0.90 4.04 20.55
CA ASP A 10 -0.09 3.64 21.72
C ASP A 10 -0.86 2.66 22.63
N ASN A 11 -2.14 2.89 22.86
CA ASN A 11 -2.98 1.99 23.65
C ASN A 11 -3.13 0.62 22.99
N ILE A 12 -3.41 0.57 21.69
CA ILE A 12 -3.53 -0.69 20.94
C ILE A 12 -2.20 -1.46 20.97
N SER A 13 -1.07 -0.77 20.79
CA SER A 13 0.26 -1.39 20.84
C SER A 13 0.54 -2.03 22.20
N LYS A 14 0.20 -1.34 23.30
CA LYS A 14 0.33 -1.89 24.66
C LYS A 14 -0.54 -3.12 24.89
N GLN A 15 -1.77 -3.13 24.37
CA GLN A 15 -2.67 -4.29 24.49
C GLN A 15 -2.19 -5.48 23.65
N LEU A 16 -1.60 -5.24 22.48
CA LEU A 16 -1.03 -6.31 21.64
C LEU A 16 0.17 -7.00 22.29
N HIS A 17 0.96 -6.27 23.09
CA HIS A 17 2.09 -6.82 23.85
C HIS A 17 1.69 -7.46 25.18
N ALA A 18 0.42 -7.38 25.60
CA ALA A 18 -0.05 -8.02 26.82
C ALA A 18 -0.22 -9.54 26.60
N LYS A 19 0.24 -10.33 27.58
CA LYS A 19 0.31 -11.81 27.49
C LYS A 19 -1.05 -12.52 27.42
N ASP A 20 -2.15 -11.84 27.73
CA ASP A 20 -3.44 -12.48 28.06
C ASP A 20 -4.63 -11.87 27.29
N GLY A 21 -4.44 -11.60 25.99
CA GLY A 21 -5.50 -11.02 25.15
C GLY A 21 -5.13 -10.53 23.75
N GLY A 22 -3.84 -10.57 23.37
CA GLY A 22 -3.35 -10.10 22.08
C GLY A 22 -3.97 -10.82 20.88
N GLU A 23 -4.18 -12.14 20.96
CA GLU A 23 -4.70 -12.95 19.84
C GLU A 23 -6.15 -12.57 19.45
N HIS A 24 -7.04 -12.41 20.44
CA HIS A 24 -8.41 -11.96 20.22
C HIS A 24 -8.46 -10.52 19.70
N LEU A 25 -7.52 -9.67 20.13
CA LEU A 25 -7.42 -8.30 19.64
C LEU A 25 -6.96 -8.26 18.18
N ILE A 26 -5.99 -9.09 17.78
CA ILE A 26 -5.54 -9.21 16.39
C ILE A 26 -6.72 -9.61 15.48
N TYR A 27 -7.51 -10.61 15.88
CA TYR A 27 -8.67 -11.04 15.09
C TYR A 27 -9.71 -9.91 14.94
N ARG A 28 -10.01 -9.18 16.03
CA ARG A 28 -10.92 -8.03 15.99
C ARG A 28 -10.40 -6.90 15.11
N LEU A 29 -9.10 -6.59 15.19
CA LEU A 29 -8.46 -5.56 14.36
C LEU A 29 -8.51 -5.95 12.88
N ALA A 30 -8.25 -7.20 12.55
CA ALA A 30 -8.36 -7.72 11.19
C ALA A 30 -9.80 -7.59 10.64
N ARG A 31 -10.80 -8.01 11.42
CA ARG A 31 -12.23 -7.86 11.07
C ARG A 31 -12.64 -6.40 10.89
N SER A 32 -12.22 -5.51 11.80
CA SER A 32 -12.53 -4.09 11.70
C SER A 32 -11.88 -3.44 10.49
N ARG A 33 -10.64 -3.80 10.14
CA ARG A 33 -9.97 -3.33 8.92
C ARG A 33 -10.66 -3.81 7.66
N GLN A 34 -11.04 -5.09 7.63
CA GLN A 34 -11.79 -5.68 6.53
C GLN A 34 -13.12 -4.94 6.32
N GLN A 35 -13.89 -4.69 7.37
CA GLN A 35 -15.14 -3.93 7.27
C GLN A 35 -14.91 -2.49 6.77
N GLN A 36 -13.88 -1.81 7.27
CA GLN A 36 -13.54 -0.45 6.81
C GLN A 36 -13.12 -0.44 5.33
N SER A 37 -12.52 -1.52 4.82
CA SER A 37 -12.18 -1.62 3.40
C SER A 37 -13.37 -1.99 2.51
N GLU A 38 -14.40 -2.64 3.06
CA GLU A 38 -15.63 -2.97 2.33
C GLU A 38 -16.42 -1.70 1.97
N ASP A 39 -16.53 -0.73 2.87
CA ASP A 39 -17.15 0.58 2.58
C ASP A 39 -16.37 1.36 1.49
N VAL A 40 -15.04 1.19 1.43
CA VAL A 40 -14.20 1.80 0.37
C VAL A 40 -14.35 1.04 -0.95
N GLU A 41 -14.60 -0.27 -0.89
CA GLU A 41 -14.83 -1.12 -2.06
C GLU A 41 -16.24 -0.94 -2.66
N GLU A 42 -17.20 -0.36 -1.92
CA GLU A 42 -18.56 -0.13 -2.39
C GLU A 42 -18.63 0.92 -3.53
N PHE A 43 -17.67 1.83 -3.60
CA PHE A 43 -17.57 2.85 -4.67
C PHE A 43 -16.77 2.34 -5.87
N GLN A 44 -17.28 1.34 -6.57
CA GLN A 44 -16.78 0.98 -7.91
C GLN A 44 -17.53 1.72 -9.02
N GLU A 45 -17.74 3.01 -8.81
CA GLU A 45 -18.32 3.89 -9.82
C GLU A 45 -17.23 4.34 -10.79
N VAL A 46 -17.30 3.82 -12.01
CA VAL A 46 -16.33 4.12 -13.07
C VAL A 46 -17.08 4.56 -14.31
N ASN A 47 -16.66 5.65 -14.93
CA ASN A 47 -17.21 6.03 -16.23
C ASN A 47 -16.69 5.13 -17.35
N ASP A 48 -17.59 4.69 -18.22
CA ASP A 48 -17.21 4.11 -19.51
C ASP A 48 -16.59 5.17 -20.43
N GLU A 49 -16.18 4.75 -21.62
CA GLU A 49 -15.58 5.64 -22.62
C GLU A 49 -16.52 6.75 -23.14
N HIS A 50 -17.83 6.59 -22.93
CA HIS A 50 -18.86 7.55 -23.30
C HIS A 50 -19.33 8.40 -22.12
N GLY A 51 -18.71 8.27 -20.95
CA GLY A 51 -19.06 9.02 -19.74
C GLY A 51 -20.28 8.45 -18.99
N GLN A 52 -20.70 7.22 -19.29
CA GLN A 52 -21.79 6.56 -18.56
C GLN A 52 -21.25 5.80 -17.35
N LEU A 53 -21.99 5.87 -16.25
CA LEU A 53 -21.58 5.27 -14.99
C LEU A 53 -21.71 3.73 -15.02
N ILE A 54 -20.62 3.04 -14.75
CA ILE A 54 -20.56 1.61 -14.49
C ILE A 54 -20.56 1.42 -12.96
N ILE A 55 -21.59 0.75 -12.45
CA ILE A 55 -21.75 0.45 -11.01
C ILE A 55 -21.49 -1.04 -10.73
N VAL A 56 -21.48 -1.88 -11.78
CA VAL A 56 -21.25 -3.33 -11.63
C VAL A 56 -19.77 -3.61 -11.41
N ARG A 57 -19.41 -4.11 -10.21
CA ARG A 57 -18.02 -4.37 -9.79
C ARG A 57 -17.14 -5.08 -10.83
N ARG A 58 -17.61 -6.18 -11.42
CA ARG A 58 -16.84 -6.90 -12.45
C ARG A 58 -16.55 -6.05 -13.69
N LYS A 59 -17.52 -5.22 -14.11
CA LYS A 59 -17.38 -4.33 -15.26
C LYS A 59 -16.47 -3.15 -14.95
N ALA A 60 -16.60 -2.56 -13.76
CA ALA A 60 -15.71 -1.50 -13.28
C ALA A 60 -14.26 -1.98 -13.18
N THR A 61 -14.04 -3.16 -12.58
CA THR A 61 -12.71 -3.80 -12.50
C THR A 61 -12.12 -4.03 -13.89
N LYS A 62 -12.90 -4.58 -14.83
CA LYS A 62 -12.43 -4.78 -16.22
C LYS A 62 -12.06 -3.45 -16.88
N ARG A 63 -12.90 -2.42 -16.72
CA ARG A 63 -12.67 -1.10 -17.29
C ARG A 63 -11.38 -0.46 -16.75
N TRP A 64 -11.08 -0.63 -15.47
CA TRP A 64 -9.81 -0.23 -14.86
C TRP A 64 -8.62 -0.96 -15.49
N CYS A 65 -8.69 -2.29 -15.64
CA CYS A 65 -7.63 -3.07 -16.29
C CYS A 65 -7.39 -2.57 -17.73
N ASP A 66 -8.44 -2.47 -18.54
CA ASP A 66 -8.36 -2.04 -19.94
C ASP A 66 -7.82 -0.59 -20.05
N TYR A 67 -8.14 0.29 -19.08
CA TYR A 67 -7.60 1.66 -19.02
C TYR A 67 -6.10 1.67 -18.74
N PHE A 68 -5.67 0.99 -17.67
CA PHE A 68 -4.27 0.95 -17.26
C PHE A 68 -3.40 0.30 -18.33
N GLU A 69 -3.84 -0.79 -18.92
CA GLU A 69 -3.12 -1.45 -20.01
C GLU A 69 -2.87 -0.49 -21.18
N LYS A 70 -3.87 0.33 -21.55
CA LYS A 70 -3.73 1.34 -22.62
C LYS A 70 -2.74 2.46 -22.28
N ILE A 71 -2.67 2.90 -21.03
CA ILE A 71 -1.79 4.01 -20.64
C ILE A 71 -0.39 3.56 -20.17
N SER A 72 -0.24 2.29 -19.82
CA SER A 72 0.99 1.73 -19.24
C SER A 72 1.85 0.95 -20.24
N THR A 73 1.50 0.97 -21.53
CA THR A 73 2.29 0.33 -22.60
C THR A 73 3.46 1.17 -23.10
N GLU A 74 3.51 2.46 -22.78
CA GLU A 74 4.59 3.34 -23.25
C GLU A 74 5.63 3.51 -22.15
N GLU A 75 6.81 2.94 -22.37
CA GLU A 75 7.98 3.21 -21.55
C GLU A 75 8.48 4.62 -21.89
N PHE A 76 8.59 5.48 -20.87
CA PHE A 76 9.13 6.82 -21.07
C PHE A 76 10.55 6.75 -21.62
N SER A 77 10.89 7.69 -22.51
CA SER A 77 12.27 7.82 -22.99
C SER A 77 13.22 7.99 -21.80
N HIS A 78 14.10 7.02 -21.62
CA HIS A 78 15.09 7.01 -20.55
C HIS A 78 16.43 6.53 -21.14
N SER A 79 17.53 6.89 -20.49
CA SER A 79 18.84 6.35 -20.86
C SER A 79 18.85 4.83 -20.64
N PRO A 80 19.60 4.06 -21.44
CA PRO A 80 19.70 2.61 -21.27
C PRO A 80 20.02 2.27 -19.81
N ILE A 81 19.21 1.39 -19.21
CA ILE A 81 19.46 0.90 -17.86
C ILE A 81 20.82 0.21 -17.87
N PRO A 82 21.79 0.63 -17.04
CA PRO A 82 23.08 -0.02 -16.98
C PRO A 82 22.91 -1.48 -16.58
N HIS A 83 23.41 -2.41 -17.41
CA HIS A 83 23.53 -3.80 -17.02
C HIS A 83 24.66 -3.91 -15.98
N LEU A 84 24.30 -3.81 -14.71
CA LEU A 84 25.22 -4.09 -13.60
C LEU A 84 25.22 -5.59 -13.33
N SER A 85 26.41 -6.16 -13.10
CA SER A 85 26.54 -7.52 -12.58
C SER A 85 25.69 -7.63 -11.32
N LEU A 86 24.79 -8.62 -11.27
CA LEU A 86 24.07 -8.93 -10.04
C LEU A 86 25.09 -9.08 -8.91
N THR A 87 24.89 -8.34 -7.83
CA THR A 87 25.71 -8.49 -6.63
C THR A 87 25.35 -9.83 -5.98
N TYR A 88 26.05 -10.90 -6.37
CA TYR A 88 25.90 -12.20 -5.75
C TYR A 88 26.59 -12.17 -4.38
N GLY A 89 25.81 -12.18 -3.31
CA GLY A 89 26.33 -12.26 -1.94
C GLY A 89 25.38 -11.67 -0.90
N PRO A 90 25.72 -11.78 0.40
CA PRO A 90 25.00 -11.10 1.47
C PRO A 90 25.02 -9.60 1.26
N ILE A 91 23.86 -8.96 1.27
CA ILE A 91 23.75 -7.50 1.34
C ILE A 91 24.39 -7.06 2.66
N GLN A 92 25.33 -6.12 2.60
CA GLN A 92 25.97 -5.61 3.81
C GLN A 92 24.96 -4.84 4.66
N PRO A 93 25.06 -4.91 6.01
CA PRO A 93 24.22 -4.09 6.88
C PRO A 93 24.47 -2.60 6.64
N ILE A 94 23.40 -1.82 6.58
CA ILE A 94 23.48 -0.36 6.48
C ILE A 94 24.20 0.17 7.72
N THR A 95 25.18 1.04 7.50
CA THR A 95 25.94 1.67 8.60
C THR A 95 25.37 3.04 8.95
N MET A 96 25.62 3.49 10.19
CA MET A 96 25.22 4.84 10.62
C MET A 96 25.88 5.92 9.76
N ASP A 97 27.15 5.73 9.40
CA ASP A 97 27.90 6.68 8.57
C ASP A 97 27.30 6.82 7.16
N GLU A 98 26.89 5.71 6.55
CA GLU A 98 26.19 5.70 5.26
C GLU A 98 24.87 6.50 5.33
N THR A 99 24.10 6.29 6.41
CA THR A 99 22.84 7.00 6.64
C THR A 99 23.08 8.50 6.79
N VAL A 100 24.10 8.89 7.57
CA VAL A 100 24.48 10.29 7.80
C VAL A 100 24.98 10.95 6.51
N ALA A 101 25.70 10.23 5.66
CA ALA A 101 26.15 10.74 4.37
C ALA A 101 24.99 10.96 3.39
N ALA A 102 24.07 10.01 3.29
CA ALA A 102 22.91 10.11 2.39
C ALA A 102 21.94 11.24 2.77
N LEU A 103 21.78 11.52 4.07
CA LEU A 103 20.93 12.62 4.56
C LEU A 103 21.53 14.01 4.36
N LYS A 104 22.82 14.10 4.02
CA LYS A 104 23.52 15.36 3.75
C LYS A 104 23.60 15.71 2.26
N ALA A 105 23.17 14.79 1.38
CA ALA A 105 23.09 15.00 -0.07
C ALA A 105 21.79 15.73 -0.45
#